data_AF-A0AA50Y941-F1
#
_entry.id   AF-A0AA50Y941-F1
#
_cell.length_a   1.000
_cell.length_b   1.000
_cell.length_c   1.000
_cell.angle_alpha   90.00
_cell.angle_beta   90.00
_cell.angle_gamma   90.00
#
_symmetry.space_group_name_H-M   'P 1'
#
loop_
_entity.id
_entity.type
_entity.pdbx_description
1 polymer ?
#
loop_
_entity_poly.entity_id
_entity_poly.type
_entity_poly.pdbx_seq_one_letter_code
_entity_poly.pdbx_strand_id
1 'polypeptide(L)' 'DPCDDFYDFACGSFVTSTRIPDDKTSVNTFSIITDELQVQIRDLLEEPIKPEEPHPFVLAKTLYQACM' A
#
# COMPACT_ATOMS: atom_id res chain seq x y z
N ASP A 1 -9.38 -14.59 -26.89
CA ASP A 1 -8.29 -14.32 -27.84
C ASP A 1 -7.74 -12.94 -27.51
N PRO A 2 -6.41 -12.72 -27.35
CA PRO A 2 -5.85 -11.39 -27.11
C PRO A 2 -6.18 -10.36 -28.21
N CYS A 3 -6.51 -10.80 -29.43
CA CYS A 3 -6.93 -9.92 -30.52
C CYS A 3 -8.37 -9.41 -30.34
N ASP A 4 -9.20 -10.13 -29.59
CA ASP A 4 -10.60 -9.77 -29.32
C ASP A 4 -10.74 -8.95 -28.03
N ASP A 5 -10.09 -9.40 -26.95
CA ASP A 5 -10.04 -8.70 -25.66
C ASP A 5 -8.69 -8.95 -24.99
N PHE A 6 -7.78 -7.99 -25.18
CA PHE A 6 -6.45 -8.06 -24.57
C PHE A 6 -6.51 -7.90 -23.05
N TYR A 7 -7.51 -7.19 -22.51
CA TYR A 7 -7.63 -6.98 -21.08
C TYR A 7 -8.05 -8.26 -20.37
N ASP A 8 -9.07 -8.96 -20.86
CA ASP A 8 -9.48 -10.25 -20.30
C ASP A 8 -8.38 -11.31 -20.47
N PHE A 9 -7.69 -11.31 -21.62
CA PHE A 9 -6.53 -12.18 -21.83
C PHE A 9 -5.42 -11.95 -20.80
N ALA A 10 -5.07 -10.70 -20.50
CA ALA A 10 -3.98 -10.37 -19.58
C ALA A 10 -4.39 -10.37 -18.10
N CYS A 11 -5.63 -10.00 -17.79
CA CYS A 11 -6.11 -9.67 -16.45
C CYS A 11 -7.36 -10.44 -16.01
N GLY A 12 -8.03 -11.21 -16.88
CA GLY A 12 -9.29 -11.89 -16.56
C GLY A 12 -9.18 -12.84 -15.35
N SER A 13 -8.03 -13.51 -15.21
CA SER A 13 -7.73 -14.32 -14.01
C SER A 13 -7.68 -13.47 -12.73
N PHE A 14 -7.09 -12.27 -12.80
CA PHE A 14 -7.05 -11.35 -11.66
C PHE A 14 -8.45 -10.87 -11.28
N VAL A 15 -9.28 -10.49 -12.26
CA VAL A 15 -10.66 -10.03 -12.04
C VAL A 15 -11.52 -11.12 -11.38
N THR A 16 -11.34 -12.38 -11.77
CA THR A 16 -12.12 -13.50 -11.24
C THR A 16 -11.66 -14.00 -9.88
N SER A 17 -10.36 -13.88 -9.58
CA SER A 17 -9.77 -14.39 -8.32
C SER A 17 -9.67 -13.33 -7.21
N THR A 18 -9.72 -12.04 -7.56
CA THR A 18 -9.53 -10.95 -6.60
C THR A 18 -10.86 -10.44 -6.07
N ARG A 19 -11.01 -10.44 -4.74
CA ARG A 19 -12.14 -9.79 -4.07
C ARG A 19 -11.73 -8.37 -3.64
N ILE A 20 -12.63 -7.41 -3.83
CA ILE A 20 -12.48 -6.06 -3.25
C ILE A 20 -12.77 -6.15 -1.74
N PRO A 21 -11.79 -5.82 -0.86
CA PRO A 21 -12.00 -5.77 0.58
C PRO A 21 -13.06 -4.73 0.99
N ASP A 22 -13.67 -4.91 2.16
CA ASP A 22 -14.80 -4.09 2.60
C ASP A 22 -14.40 -2.62 2.89
N ASP A 23 -13.12 -2.35 3.15
CA ASP A 23 -12.54 -1.02 3.37
C ASP A 23 -12.12 -0.33 2.06
N LYS A 24 -12.34 -0.95 0.91
CA LYS A 24 -11.89 -0.46 -0.41
C LYS A 24 -13.02 -0.36 -1.41
N THR A 25 -12.91 0.65 -2.28
CA THR A 25 -13.84 0.81 -3.41
C THR A 25 -13.35 0.15 -4.69
N SER A 26 -12.06 -0.20 -4.77
CA SER A 26 -11.44 -0.85 -5.92
C SER A 26 -10.14 -1.56 -5.53
N VAL A 27 -9.74 -2.56 -6.34
CA VAL A 27 -8.43 -3.21 -6.25
C VAL A 27 -7.83 -3.30 -7.65
N ASN A 28 -6.56 -2.93 -7.77
CA ASN A 28 -5.76 -3.06 -8.97
C ASN A 28 -4.28 -3.25 -8.58
N THR A 29 -3.40 -3.40 -9.56
CA THR A 29 -1.96 -3.61 -9.29
C THR A 29 -1.35 -2.48 -8.46
N PHE A 30 -1.73 -1.22 -8.70
CA PHE A 30 -1.21 -0.08 -7.92
C PHE A 30 -1.71 -0.09 -6.48
N SER A 31 -2.97 -0.48 -6.23
CA SER A 31 -3.47 -0.56 -4.85
C SER A 31 -2.72 -1.62 -4.06
N ILE A 32 -2.41 -2.77 -4.67
CA ILE A 32 -1.63 -3.84 -4.01
C ILE A 32 -0.23 -3.34 -3.64
N ILE A 33 0.45 -2.68 -4.58
CA ILE A 33 1.78 -2.10 -4.32
C ILE A 33 1.70 -1.00 -3.25
N THR A 34 0.66 -0.18 -3.26
CA THR A 34 0.47 0.89 -2.27
C THR A 34 0.25 0.33 -0.88
N ASP A 35 -0.52 -0.76 -0.74
CA ASP A 35 -0.73 -1.42 0.56
C ASP A 35 0.58 -1.93 1.15
N GLU A 36 1.37 -2.61 0.33
CA GLU A 36 2.67 -3.13 0.75
C GLU A 36 3.63 -1.99 1.14
N LEU A 37 3.65 -0.92 0.35
CA LEU A 37 4.45 0.27 0.66
C LEU A 37 3.99 0.93 1.98
N GLN A 38 2.68 1.03 2.21
CA GLN A 38 2.14 1.61 3.44
C GLN A 38 2.50 0.76 4.67
N VAL A 39 2.52 -0.57 4.55
CA VAL A 39 3.02 -1.45 5.61
C VAL A 39 4.49 -1.16 5.92
N GLN A 40 5.34 -1.04 4.90
CA GLN A 40 6.76 -0.72 5.11
C GLN A 40 6.96 0.66 5.76
N ILE A 41 6.21 1.68 5.32
CA ILE A 41 6.27 3.02 5.90
C ILE A 41 5.80 2.99 7.36
N ARG A 42 4.71 2.27 7.65
CA ARG A 42 4.22 2.09 9.01
C ARG A 42 5.31 1.50 9.92
N ASP A 43 5.95 0.42 9.48
CA ASP A 43 6.97 -0.26 10.27
C ASP A 43 8.15 0.69 10.57
N LEU A 44 8.55 1.54 9.61
CA LEU A 44 9.58 2.57 9.82
C LEU A 44 9.15 3.67 10.79
N LEU A 45 7.88 4.07 10.78
CA LEU A 45 7.34 5.12 11.66
C LEU A 45 7.08 4.62 13.09
N GLU A 46 6.86 3.32 13.27
CA GLU A 46 6.69 2.67 14.57
C GLU A 46 8.01 2.40 15.29
N GLU A 47 9.15 2.46 14.60
CA GLU A 47 10.46 2.38 15.24
C GLU A 47 10.66 3.50 16.28
N PRO A 48 11.30 3.21 17.42
CA PRO A 48 11.65 4.25 18.38
C PRO A 48 12.53 5.33 17.75
N ILE A 49 12.34 6.57 18.19
CA ILE A 49 13.16 7.70 17.73
C ILE A 49 14.59 7.51 18.26
N LYS A 50 15.57 7.53 17.34
CA LYS A 50 17.00 7.39 17.69
C LYS A 50 17.60 8.77 18.03
N PRO A 51 18.57 8.87 18.97
CA PRO A 51 19.15 10.17 19.36
C PRO A 51 19.77 10.96 18.20
N GLU A 52 20.35 10.26 17.23
CA GLU A 52 21.00 10.82 16.03
C GLU A 52 20.08 10.91 14.80
N GLU A 53 18.78 10.70 14.97
CA GLU A 53 17.83 10.72 13.86
C GLU A 53 17.60 12.14 13.30
N PRO A 54 17.64 12.33 11.96
CA PRO A 54 17.40 13.65 11.38
C PRO A 54 16.02 14.21 11.76
N HIS A 55 15.97 15.51 12.05
CA HIS A 55 14.77 16.21 12.52
C HIS A 55 13.48 15.93 11.70
N PRO A 56 13.49 15.83 10.36
CA PRO A 56 12.29 15.48 9.59
C PRO A 56 11.68 14.12 9.98
N PHE A 57 12.50 13.12 10.28
CA PHE A 57 12.03 11.79 10.67
C PHE A 57 11.50 11.79 12.10
N VAL A 58 12.13 12.54 13.00
CA VAL A 58 11.61 12.76 14.37
C VAL A 58 10.20 13.35 14.31
N LEU A 59 9.98 14.37 13.48
CA LEU A 59 8.66 14.98 13.29
C LEU A 59 7.64 14.00 12.70
N ALA A 60 8.02 13.25 11.66
CA ALA A 60 7.14 12.28 11.03
C ALA A 60 6.69 11.18 12.01
N LYS A 61 7.64 10.61 12.78
CA LYS A 61 7.35 9.61 13.82
C LYS A 61 6.48 10.17 14.94
N THR A 62 6.79 11.37 15.42
CA THR A 62 6.00 12.04 16.47
C THR A 62 4.56 12.31 16.01
N LEU A 63 4.38 12.77 14.76
CA LEU A 63 3.07 12.99 14.18
C LEU A 63 2.28 11.69 14.03
N TYR A 64 2.92 10.63 13.56
CA TYR A 64 2.32 9.31 13.44
C TYR A 64 1.85 8.78 14.81
N GLN A 65 2.70 8.85 15.84
CA GLN A 65 2.37 8.43 17.21
C GLN A 65 1.24 9.24 17.86
N ALA A 66 1.02 10.49 17.45
CA ALA A 66 -0.09 11.29 17.95
C ALA A 66 -1.43 10.96 17.27
N CYS A 67 -1.39 10.35 16.08
CA CYS A 67 -2.58 10.00 15.30
C CYS A 67 -3.13 8.60 15.64
N MET A 68 -2.25 7.65 15.93
CA MET A 68 -2.58 6.24 16.20
C MET A 68 -2.97 6.01 17.65
#